data_AF-A0A9P7XAZ0-F1
#
_entry.id   AF-A0A9P7XAZ0-F1
#
_cell.length_a   1.000
_cell.length_b   1.000
_cell.length_c   1.000
_cell.angle_alpha   90.00
_cell.angle_beta   90.00
_cell.angle_gamma   90.00
#
_symmetry.space_group_name_H-M   'P 1'
#
loop_
_entity.id
_entity.type
_entity.pdbx_description
1 polymer ?
#
loop_
_entity_poly.entity_id
_entity_poly.type
_entity_poly.pdbx_seq_one_letter_code
_entity_poly.pdbx_strand_id
1 'polypeptide(L)'
;MGYKGDPMLGKRPAWTKDGTLMVFRKLEQSVPEFEKYKRESGKKWREFIPEEYKKNTTLTDEEGAALFGAQIFGRWASGLPLQNFPIRDNKELAKTITKPELNNFDFSVNNDYSAPTDLRCPFFSHIRKTAPRQLEPYVQRKFLDSTSIIRAGIPYGPEATSKELADGKSDDNPRRKRGLLFNCYQSSIANGFMCQTRFGGNDYFPFSSASLQKHGQDPIIGSPPREIDIKDNHEKLLLVKSLDQKEQIVIRPLNFKPDTATDPRQPFFVTSRGGEYFFVPSVSELQRLANL
;
A
#
# COMPACT_ATOMS: atom_id res chain seq x y z
N MET A 1 7.94 22.22 7.55
CA MET A 1 7.48 23.15 6.48
C MET A 1 8.45 24.31 6.39
N GLY A 2 8.43 25.09 5.30
CA GLY A 2 9.27 26.28 5.19
C GLY A 2 10.74 26.01 4.81
N TYR A 3 11.03 24.83 4.26
CA TYR A 3 12.35 24.44 3.75
C TYR A 3 12.30 24.14 2.25
N LYS A 4 13.47 24.05 1.60
CA LYS A 4 13.59 23.62 0.19
C LYS A 4 12.88 22.27 0.00
N GLY A 5 12.02 22.20 -1.01
CA GLY A 5 11.19 21.01 -1.29
C GLY A 5 9.76 21.09 -0.71
N ASP A 6 9.44 22.07 0.13
CA ASP A 6 8.05 22.37 0.49
C ASP A 6 7.30 22.94 -0.72
N PRO A 7 6.22 22.30 -1.21
CA PRO A 7 5.47 22.77 -2.38
C PRO A 7 4.81 24.13 -2.17
N MET A 8 4.65 24.57 -0.92
CA MET A 8 4.04 25.86 -0.56
C MET A 8 5.06 26.84 0.04
N LEU A 9 6.35 26.64 -0.22
CA LEU A 9 7.41 27.53 0.25
C LEU A 9 7.12 28.99 -0.16
N GLY A 10 7.20 29.91 0.80
CA GLY A 10 6.91 31.35 0.59
C GLY A 10 5.42 31.72 0.55
N LYS A 11 4.50 30.74 0.54
CA LYS A 11 3.04 30.97 0.54
C LYS A 11 2.36 30.67 1.87
N ARG A 12 3.07 30.05 2.82
CA ARG A 12 2.52 29.71 4.13
C ARG A 12 2.66 30.88 5.12
N PRO A 13 1.76 31.02 6.10
CA PRO A 13 1.97 31.90 7.24
C PRO A 13 3.29 31.59 7.96
N ALA A 14 3.99 32.63 8.44
CA ALA A 14 5.32 32.49 9.05
C ALA A 14 5.35 31.52 10.23
N TRP A 15 4.28 31.49 11.04
CA TRP A 15 4.15 30.62 12.22
C TRP A 15 4.14 29.12 11.90
N THR A 16 3.95 28.74 10.64
CA THR A 16 3.95 27.33 10.21
C THR A 16 5.35 26.76 9.98
N LYS A 17 6.38 27.62 9.97
CA LYS A 17 7.77 27.20 9.79
C LYS A 17 8.15 26.20 10.89
N ASP A 18 8.91 25.18 10.50
CA ASP A 18 9.35 24.06 11.34
C ASP A 18 8.21 23.15 11.86
N GLY A 19 6.96 23.42 11.50
CA GLY A 19 5.82 22.53 11.74
C GLY A 19 5.63 21.45 10.67
N THR A 20 4.70 20.55 10.91
CA THR A 20 4.33 19.44 10.01
C THR A 20 2.84 19.14 10.05
N LEU A 21 2.28 18.60 8.95
CA LEU A 21 0.93 18.04 8.95
C LEU A 21 1.01 16.58 9.39
N MET A 22 0.21 16.24 10.39
CA MET A 22 0.06 14.88 10.88
C MET A 22 -1.28 14.31 10.41
N VAL A 23 -1.26 13.11 9.86
CA VAL A 23 -2.48 12.35 9.57
C VAL A 23 -2.57 11.22 10.58
N PHE A 24 -3.68 11.14 11.29
CA PHE A 24 -4.01 10.01 12.17
C PHE A 24 -5.12 9.17 11.54
N ARG A 25 -4.98 7.85 11.55
CA ARG A 25 -6.02 6.89 11.15
C ARG A 25 -6.06 5.73 12.14
N LYS A 26 -7.24 5.39 12.65
CA LYS A 26 -7.46 4.14 13.37
C LYS A 26 -7.82 3.05 12.36
N LEU A 27 -6.89 2.15 12.10
CA LEU A 27 -7.03 1.09 11.10
C LEU A 27 -7.20 -0.25 11.83
N GLU A 28 -8.42 -0.78 11.88
CA GLU A 28 -8.72 -2.10 12.44
C GLU A 28 -8.27 -3.20 11.47
N GLN A 29 -7.69 -4.28 11.99
CA GLN A 29 -7.11 -5.37 11.19
C GLN A 29 -7.77 -6.71 11.51
N SER A 30 -8.28 -7.37 10.47
CA SER A 30 -8.88 -8.70 10.51
C SER A 30 -7.79 -9.78 10.38
N VAL A 31 -6.97 -9.94 11.42
CA VAL A 31 -5.77 -10.80 11.41
C VAL A 31 -6.10 -12.27 11.15
N PRO A 32 -7.04 -12.92 11.86
CA PRO A 32 -7.43 -14.31 11.59
C PRO A 32 -7.92 -14.55 10.15
N GLU A 33 -8.72 -13.64 9.62
CA GLU A 33 -9.24 -13.70 8.26
C GLU A 33 -8.10 -13.57 7.23
N PHE A 34 -7.15 -12.67 7.46
CA PHE A 34 -5.96 -12.53 6.62
C PHE A 34 -5.09 -13.79 6.65
N GLU A 35 -4.84 -14.36 7.84
CA GLU A 35 -4.05 -15.58 8.00
C GLU A 35 -4.70 -16.78 7.31
N LYS A 36 -6.04 -16.90 7.39
CA LYS A 36 -6.79 -17.91 6.65
C LYS A 36 -6.64 -17.71 5.14
N TYR A 37 -6.86 -16.49 4.64
CA TYR A 37 -6.73 -16.17 3.22
C TYR A 37 -5.32 -16.43 2.68
N LYS A 38 -4.29 -16.09 3.46
CA LYS A 38 -2.88 -16.34 3.14
C LYS A 38 -2.59 -17.84 3.00
N ARG A 39 -3.11 -18.66 3.93
CA ARG A 39 -2.94 -20.12 3.91
C ARG A 39 -3.65 -20.77 2.73
N GLU A 40 -4.85 -20.33 2.41
CA GLU A 40 -5.65 -20.89 1.30
C GLU A 40 -5.08 -20.49 -0.07
N SER A 41 -4.71 -19.22 -0.23
CA SER A 41 -4.14 -18.70 -1.47
C SER A 41 -2.72 -19.21 -1.72
N GLY A 42 -1.92 -19.37 -0.66
CA GLY A 42 -0.54 -19.86 -0.73
C GLY A 42 -0.38 -21.24 -1.36
N LYS A 43 -1.39 -22.11 -1.26
CA LYS A 43 -1.41 -23.43 -1.91
C LYS A 43 -1.32 -23.35 -3.43
N LYS A 44 -1.75 -22.22 -3.99
CA LYS A 44 -1.76 -21.94 -5.43
C LYS A 44 -0.50 -21.25 -5.91
N TRP A 45 0.62 -21.40 -5.21
CA TRP A 45 1.86 -20.70 -5.55
C TRP A 45 2.34 -20.92 -6.98
N ARG A 46 2.04 -22.09 -7.58
CA ARG A 46 2.34 -22.37 -8.99
C ARG A 46 1.57 -21.48 -9.97
N GLU A 47 0.45 -20.91 -9.57
CA GLU A 47 -0.38 -20.03 -10.40
C GLU A 47 0.16 -18.60 -10.42
N PHE A 48 0.77 -18.12 -9.33
CA PHE A 48 1.15 -16.72 -9.17
C PHE A 48 2.65 -16.41 -9.21
N ILE A 49 3.54 -17.43 -9.18
CA ILE A 49 4.97 -17.19 -9.41
C ILE A 49 5.27 -17.08 -10.91
N PRO A 50 6.24 -16.25 -11.32
CA PRO A 50 6.72 -16.19 -12.70
C PRO A 50 7.22 -17.53 -13.23
N GLU A 51 7.03 -17.78 -14.52
CA GLU A 51 7.45 -19.03 -15.21
C GLU A 51 8.94 -19.31 -15.04
N GLU A 52 9.78 -18.28 -15.00
CA GLU A 52 11.22 -18.34 -14.80
C GLU A 52 11.58 -19.04 -13.49
N TYR A 53 10.73 -18.94 -12.47
CA TYR A 53 10.95 -19.58 -11.17
C TYR A 53 10.25 -20.94 -11.07
N LYS A 54 9.24 -21.25 -11.88
CA LYS A 54 8.43 -22.48 -11.74
C LYS A 54 9.25 -23.77 -11.88
N LYS A 55 10.14 -23.84 -12.87
CA LYS A 55 10.86 -25.07 -13.22
C LYS A 55 11.73 -25.61 -12.08
N ASN A 56 12.31 -24.73 -11.28
CA ASN A 56 13.27 -25.08 -10.23
C ASN A 56 12.74 -24.83 -8.81
N THR A 57 11.43 -24.61 -8.67
CA THR A 57 10.80 -24.30 -7.39
C THR A 57 9.82 -25.39 -7.01
N THR A 58 9.91 -25.84 -5.75
CA THR A 58 8.90 -26.64 -5.07
C THR A 58 8.75 -26.05 -3.68
N LEU A 59 7.56 -25.58 -3.33
CA LEU A 59 7.24 -25.02 -2.02
C LEU A 59 6.24 -25.92 -1.30
N THR A 60 6.43 -26.05 0.01
CA THR A 60 5.41 -26.55 0.95
C THR A 60 4.22 -25.59 1.02
N ASP A 61 3.09 -26.04 1.58
CA ASP A 61 1.92 -25.18 1.78
C ASP A 61 2.27 -23.99 2.69
N GLU A 62 3.11 -24.21 3.71
CA GLU A 62 3.59 -23.16 4.61
C GLU A 62 4.50 -22.15 3.91
N GLU A 63 5.44 -22.62 3.08
CA GLU A 63 6.31 -21.74 2.28
C GLU A 63 5.50 -20.95 1.24
N GLY A 64 4.52 -21.59 0.58
CA GLY A 64 3.61 -20.94 -0.35
C GLY A 64 2.77 -19.85 0.30
N ALA A 65 2.27 -20.11 1.52
CA ALA A 65 1.57 -19.10 2.32
C ALA A 65 2.48 -17.94 2.73
N ALA A 66 3.72 -18.23 3.14
CA ALA A 66 4.70 -17.20 3.45
C ALA A 66 5.05 -16.33 2.23
N LEU A 67 5.24 -16.95 1.06
CA LEU A 67 5.49 -16.26 -0.20
C LEU A 67 4.33 -15.37 -0.61
N PHE A 68 3.09 -15.87 -0.52
CA PHE A 68 1.90 -15.10 -0.85
C PHE A 68 1.76 -13.86 0.06
N GLY A 69 1.99 -14.02 1.36
CA GLY A 69 2.06 -12.89 2.29
C GLY A 69 3.16 -11.91 1.90
N ALA A 70 4.35 -12.41 1.53
CA ALA A 70 5.46 -11.58 1.11
C ALA A 70 5.16 -10.82 -0.19
N GLN A 71 4.43 -11.40 -1.14
CA GLN A 71 3.93 -10.73 -2.36
C GLN A 71 2.92 -9.62 -2.04
N ILE A 72 2.02 -9.83 -1.08
CA ILE A 72 1.08 -8.79 -0.65
C ILE A 72 1.82 -7.58 -0.06
N PHE A 73 2.78 -7.81 0.83
CA PHE A 73 3.49 -6.71 1.50
C PHE A 73 4.66 -6.15 0.68
N GLY A 74 5.27 -6.96 -0.20
CA GLY A 74 6.55 -6.72 -0.88
C GLY A 74 7.78 -6.97 0.02
N ARG A 75 7.57 -7.56 1.21
CA ARG A 75 8.61 -7.99 2.16
C ARG A 75 8.16 -9.26 2.86
N TRP A 76 9.12 -10.11 3.19
CA TRP A 76 8.89 -11.23 4.10
C TRP A 76 8.58 -10.75 5.51
N ALA A 77 7.94 -11.60 6.32
CA ALA A 77 7.67 -11.29 7.73
C ALA A 77 8.95 -11.01 8.54
N SER A 78 10.09 -11.56 8.09
CA SER A 78 11.43 -11.27 8.63
C SER A 78 11.91 -9.83 8.36
N GLY A 79 11.28 -9.12 7.42
CA GLY A 79 11.66 -7.79 6.96
C GLY A 79 12.48 -7.78 5.66
N LEU A 80 12.99 -8.94 5.21
CA LEU A 80 13.75 -9.03 3.96
C LEU A 80 12.89 -8.60 2.75
N PRO A 81 13.45 -7.83 1.80
CA PRO A 81 12.70 -7.38 0.64
C PRO A 81 12.48 -8.52 -0.35
N LEU A 82 11.23 -8.67 -0.81
CA LEU A 82 10.87 -9.70 -1.80
C LEU A 82 11.68 -9.52 -3.10
N GLN A 83 12.00 -8.28 -3.46
CA GLN A 83 12.86 -7.95 -4.61
C GLN A 83 14.20 -8.71 -4.61
N ASN A 84 14.81 -8.93 -3.44
CA ASN A 84 16.10 -9.62 -3.34
C ASN A 84 15.93 -11.12 -3.08
N PHE A 85 14.80 -11.49 -2.46
CA PHE A 85 14.47 -12.86 -2.07
C PHE A 85 13.12 -13.27 -2.66
N PRO A 86 12.99 -13.48 -3.99
CA PRO A 86 11.70 -13.57 -4.66
C PRO A 86 10.91 -14.85 -4.37
N ILE A 87 11.56 -15.90 -3.84
CA ILE A 87 10.95 -17.24 -3.71
C ILE A 87 10.96 -17.77 -2.26
N ARG A 88 12.00 -17.49 -1.46
CA ARG A 88 12.09 -17.96 -0.07
C ARG A 88 12.64 -16.89 0.86
N ASP A 89 12.14 -16.88 2.09
CA ASP A 89 12.69 -16.10 3.19
C ASP A 89 14.05 -16.64 3.65
N ASN A 90 14.86 -15.80 4.27
CA ASN A 90 16.10 -16.18 4.93
C ASN A 90 16.15 -15.56 6.34
N LYS A 91 15.55 -16.24 7.31
CA LYS A 91 15.41 -15.75 8.68
C LYS A 91 16.74 -15.56 9.41
N GLU A 92 17.78 -16.32 9.05
CA GLU A 92 19.09 -16.15 9.68
C GLU A 92 19.78 -14.89 9.16
N LEU A 93 19.75 -14.64 7.85
CA LEU A 93 20.26 -13.39 7.29
C LEU A 93 19.49 -12.17 7.81
N ALA A 94 18.17 -12.30 8.00
CA ALA A 94 17.34 -11.22 8.53
C ALA A 94 17.78 -10.73 9.93
N LYS A 95 18.42 -11.59 10.73
CA LYS A 95 18.94 -11.22 12.06
C LYS A 95 20.25 -10.44 11.99
N THR A 96 21.05 -10.62 10.94
CA THR A 96 22.41 -10.06 10.84
C THR A 96 22.52 -8.90 9.86
N ILE A 97 21.59 -8.79 8.91
CA ILE A 97 21.58 -7.74 7.88
C ILE A 97 21.38 -6.35 8.48
N THR A 98 22.08 -5.34 7.95
CA THR A 98 21.98 -3.97 8.45
C THR A 98 20.73 -3.25 7.90
N LYS A 99 20.27 -2.20 8.60
CA LYS A 99 19.12 -1.38 8.16
C LYS A 99 19.31 -0.76 6.76
N PRO A 100 20.49 -0.23 6.38
CA PRO A 100 20.72 0.26 5.02
C PRO A 100 20.58 -0.85 3.97
N GLU A 101 21.15 -2.03 4.22
CA GLU A 101 21.09 -3.17 3.28
C GLU A 101 19.65 -3.67 3.10
N LEU A 102 18.84 -3.71 4.16
CA LEU A 102 17.42 -4.08 4.10
C LEU A 102 16.58 -3.21 3.16
N ASN A 103 17.04 -2.01 2.85
CA ASN A 103 16.33 -1.07 2.00
C ASN A 103 17.05 -0.74 0.68
N ASN A 104 18.20 -1.38 0.42
CA ASN A 104 19.03 -1.15 -0.76
C ASN A 104 18.49 -1.92 -1.99
N PHE A 105 17.40 -1.40 -2.56
CA PHE A 105 16.80 -1.87 -3.81
C PHE A 105 15.92 -0.76 -4.41
N ASP A 106 15.56 -0.85 -5.68
CA ASP A 106 14.71 0.13 -6.37
C ASP A 106 13.63 -0.51 -7.26
N PHE A 107 13.49 -1.84 -7.18
CA PHE A 107 12.67 -2.70 -8.04
C PHE A 107 13.17 -2.89 -9.47
N SER A 108 14.35 -2.37 -9.81
CA SER A 108 15.00 -2.72 -11.08
C SER A 108 15.40 -4.20 -11.09
N VAL A 109 15.32 -4.81 -12.27
CA VAL A 109 15.85 -6.14 -12.54
C VAL A 109 16.93 -5.96 -13.60
N ASN A 110 18.19 -6.05 -13.17
CA ASN A 110 19.32 -6.05 -14.09
C ASN A 110 19.24 -7.31 -14.97
N ASN A 111 19.59 -7.17 -16.25
CA ASN A 111 19.56 -8.17 -17.34
C ASN A 111 18.29 -8.10 -18.21
N ASP A 112 18.40 -7.40 -19.33
CA ASP A 112 17.46 -7.29 -20.49
C ASP A 112 16.14 -6.54 -20.32
N TYR A 113 15.77 -6.12 -19.11
CA TYR A 113 14.54 -5.33 -18.91
C TYR A 113 14.82 -3.82 -18.90
N SER A 114 14.35 -3.13 -19.95
CA SER A 114 14.43 -1.66 -20.07
C SER A 114 13.25 -0.92 -19.41
N ALA A 115 12.23 -1.67 -18.97
CA ALA A 115 11.03 -1.15 -18.32
C ALA A 115 10.79 -1.83 -16.95
N PRO A 116 10.03 -1.20 -16.03
CA PRO A 116 9.67 -1.83 -14.76
C PRO A 116 8.96 -3.17 -14.98
N THR A 117 9.31 -4.19 -14.21
CA THR A 117 8.70 -5.54 -14.26
C THR A 117 8.20 -5.97 -12.88
N ASP A 118 7.31 -6.98 -12.85
CA ASP A 118 6.80 -7.64 -11.64
C ASP A 118 7.49 -8.98 -11.33
N LEU A 119 8.53 -9.34 -12.10
CA LEU A 119 9.26 -10.61 -11.98
C LEU A 119 9.66 -10.93 -10.52
N ARG A 120 10.22 -9.96 -9.79
CA ARG A 120 10.69 -10.20 -8.42
C ARG A 120 9.74 -9.73 -7.33
N CYS A 121 8.92 -8.72 -7.61
CA CYS A 121 7.99 -8.15 -6.65
C CYS A 121 6.76 -7.67 -7.40
N PRO A 122 5.54 -8.12 -7.07
CA PRO A 122 4.34 -7.66 -7.76
C PRO A 122 4.14 -6.14 -7.70
N PHE A 123 3.50 -5.59 -8.74
CA PHE A 123 3.13 -4.16 -8.78
C PHE A 123 2.09 -3.77 -7.72
N PHE A 124 1.24 -4.72 -7.31
CA PHE A 124 0.25 -4.51 -6.26
C PHE A 124 0.82 -4.59 -4.84
N SER A 125 2.09 -4.98 -4.66
CA SER A 125 2.70 -5.10 -3.33
C SER A 125 2.62 -3.78 -2.57
N HIS A 126 2.25 -3.84 -1.28
CA HIS A 126 2.00 -2.66 -0.45
C HIS A 126 3.15 -1.65 -0.46
N ILE A 127 4.40 -2.10 -0.27
CA ILE A 127 5.55 -1.19 -0.29
C ILE A 127 5.84 -0.60 -1.68
N ARG A 128 5.42 -1.28 -2.76
CA ARG A 128 5.64 -0.85 -4.14
C ARG A 128 4.56 0.13 -4.59
N LYS A 129 3.32 -0.03 -4.12
CA LYS A 129 2.25 0.96 -4.29
C LYS A 129 2.54 2.25 -3.54
N THR A 130 3.00 2.15 -2.29
CA THR A 130 3.24 3.32 -1.43
C THR A 130 4.57 4.02 -1.71
N ALA A 131 5.60 3.29 -2.15
CA ALA A 131 6.89 3.84 -2.56
C ALA A 131 7.41 3.09 -3.80
N PRO A 132 7.00 3.50 -5.02
CA PRO A 132 7.31 2.77 -6.26
C PRO A 132 8.78 2.76 -6.68
N ARG A 133 9.59 3.66 -6.12
CA ARG A 133 11.03 3.83 -6.38
C ARG A 133 11.35 4.13 -7.84
N GLN A 134 11.75 3.15 -8.65
CA GLN A 134 12.18 3.36 -10.03
C GLN A 134 11.04 3.08 -11.01
N LEU A 135 10.52 4.13 -11.61
CA LEU A 135 9.44 4.10 -12.62
C LEU A 135 9.76 4.94 -13.86
N GLU A 136 10.99 5.41 -14.01
CA GLU A 136 11.39 6.15 -15.21
C GLU A 136 11.36 5.22 -16.43
N PRO A 137 11.01 5.74 -17.62
CA PRO A 137 10.69 7.15 -17.91
C PRO A 137 9.22 7.55 -17.63
N TYR A 138 8.37 6.63 -17.16
CA TYR A 138 6.91 6.85 -17.06
C TYR A 138 6.50 7.79 -15.92
N VAL A 139 7.19 7.73 -14.77
CA VAL A 139 6.93 8.61 -13.64
C VAL A 139 8.23 9.23 -13.16
N GLN A 140 8.25 10.57 -13.11
CA GLN A 140 9.44 11.31 -12.70
C GLN A 140 9.79 11.06 -11.23
N ARG A 141 11.08 10.85 -10.96
CA ARG A 141 11.56 10.60 -9.59
C ARG A 141 11.21 11.72 -8.62
N LYS A 142 11.32 12.97 -9.05
CA LYS A 142 10.97 14.16 -8.25
C LYS A 142 9.52 14.16 -7.77
N PHE A 143 8.59 13.67 -8.59
CA PHE A 143 7.20 13.53 -8.19
C PHE A 143 7.06 12.47 -7.10
N LEU A 144 7.69 11.29 -7.28
CA LEU A 144 7.66 10.20 -6.29
C LEU A 144 8.31 10.63 -4.96
N ASP A 145 9.44 11.34 -4.98
CA ASP A 145 10.08 11.82 -3.76
C ASP A 145 9.16 12.78 -2.99
N SER A 146 8.36 13.58 -3.70
CA SER A 146 7.39 14.50 -3.09
C SER A 146 6.22 13.79 -2.39
N THR A 147 5.99 12.51 -2.66
CA THR A 147 4.95 11.70 -2.00
C THR A 147 5.41 11.01 -0.73
N SER A 148 6.66 11.24 -0.33
CA SER A 148 7.25 10.65 0.87
C SER A 148 6.52 11.11 2.14
N ILE A 149 6.36 10.16 3.06
CA ILE A 149 5.80 10.39 4.39
C ILE A 149 6.71 9.77 5.44
N ILE A 150 6.75 10.37 6.63
CA ILE A 150 7.39 9.75 7.80
C ILE A 150 6.29 9.05 8.58
N ARG A 151 6.38 7.73 8.77
CA ARG A 151 5.40 6.94 9.53
C ARG A 151 5.84 6.76 10.97
N ALA A 152 4.92 6.99 11.91
CA ALA A 152 5.12 6.81 13.35
C ALA A 152 3.90 6.08 13.97
N GLY A 153 3.37 5.10 13.24
CA GLY A 153 2.23 4.32 13.70
C GLY A 153 2.61 3.30 14.77
N ILE A 154 1.63 2.91 15.58
CA ILE A 154 1.78 1.91 16.64
C ILE A 154 0.61 0.92 16.61
N PRO A 155 0.83 -0.40 16.81
CA PRO A 155 -0.25 -1.35 16.95
C PRO A 155 -1.15 -1.06 18.18
N TYR A 156 -2.40 -1.49 18.13
CA TYR A 156 -3.32 -1.48 19.27
C TYR A 156 -4.11 -2.78 19.38
N GLY A 157 -4.63 -3.04 20.57
CA GLY A 157 -5.44 -4.22 20.87
C GLY A 157 -4.60 -5.44 21.24
N PRO A 158 -5.25 -6.51 21.70
CA PRO A 158 -4.56 -7.74 22.07
C PRO A 158 -4.18 -8.56 20.83
N GLU A 159 -3.21 -9.47 20.98
CA GLU A 159 -2.88 -10.47 19.98
C GLU A 159 -4.10 -11.35 19.62
N ALA A 160 -4.05 -11.96 18.44
CA ALA A 160 -5.03 -12.96 18.04
C ALA A 160 -4.87 -14.21 18.90
N THR A 161 -5.97 -14.69 19.47
CA THR A 161 -5.96 -15.93 20.26
C THR A 161 -5.83 -17.16 19.36
N SER A 162 -5.33 -18.27 19.91
CA SER A 162 -5.25 -19.55 19.17
C SER A 162 -6.62 -20.00 18.64
N LYS A 163 -7.70 -19.70 19.36
CA LYS A 163 -9.08 -19.98 18.91
C LYS A 163 -9.45 -19.16 17.69
N GLU A 164 -9.25 -17.84 17.73
CA GLU A 164 -9.52 -16.96 16.57
C GLU A 164 -8.75 -17.43 15.32
N LEU A 165 -7.47 -17.78 15.48
CA LEU A 165 -6.62 -18.27 14.39
C LEU A 165 -7.07 -19.63 13.83
N ALA A 166 -7.51 -20.54 14.69
CA ALA A 166 -8.03 -21.85 14.29
C ALA A 166 -9.37 -21.71 13.54
N ASP A 167 -10.27 -20.87 14.05
CA ASP A 167 -11.56 -20.59 13.42
C ASP A 167 -11.41 -19.74 12.15
N GLY A 168 -10.27 -19.04 12.00
CA GLY A 168 -10.01 -18.11 10.90
C GLY A 168 -10.95 -16.90 10.88
N LYS A 169 -11.44 -16.51 12.07
CA LYS A 169 -12.42 -15.44 12.27
C LYS A 169 -12.10 -14.66 13.54
N SER A 170 -12.13 -13.34 13.45
CA SER A 170 -11.95 -12.43 14.57
C SER A 170 -13.12 -12.50 15.56
N ASP A 171 -12.83 -12.28 16.85
CA ASP A 171 -13.86 -12.14 17.87
C ASP A 171 -14.67 -10.83 17.63
N ASP A 172 -15.99 -10.94 17.81
CA ASP A 172 -16.93 -9.81 17.69
C ASP A 172 -16.86 -8.87 18.90
N ASN A 173 -16.27 -9.31 20.03
CA ASN A 173 -16.09 -8.50 21.23
C ASN A 173 -15.26 -7.24 20.94
N PRO A 174 -15.78 -6.02 21.22
CA PRO A 174 -15.07 -4.76 21.01
C PRO A 174 -13.70 -4.68 21.71
N ARG A 175 -13.53 -5.36 22.86
CA ARG A 175 -12.27 -5.38 23.61
C ARG A 175 -11.18 -6.24 22.95
N ARG A 176 -11.53 -7.04 21.96
CA ARG A 176 -10.61 -7.89 21.17
C ARG A 176 -10.23 -7.25 19.84
N LYS A 177 -10.81 -6.10 19.48
CA LYS A 177 -10.44 -5.38 18.25
C LYS A 177 -8.99 -4.93 18.34
N ARG A 178 -8.30 -5.12 17.22
CA ARG A 178 -6.86 -4.89 17.06
C ARG A 178 -6.57 -4.20 15.74
N GLY A 179 -5.40 -3.60 15.63
CA GLY A 179 -4.93 -3.04 14.38
C GLY A 179 -3.81 -2.04 14.56
N LEU A 180 -3.80 -1.02 13.70
CA LEU A 180 -2.77 0.01 13.66
C LEU A 180 -3.38 1.39 13.94
N LEU A 181 -2.82 2.09 14.92
CA LEU A 181 -2.96 3.55 15.03
C LEU A 181 -1.93 4.15 14.09
N PHE A 182 -2.34 4.36 12.83
CA PHE A 182 -1.47 4.87 11.80
C PHE A 182 -1.29 6.39 11.98
N ASN A 183 -0.04 6.82 12.07
CA ASN A 183 0.34 8.21 12.03
C ASN A 183 1.38 8.45 10.96
N CYS A 184 1.22 9.52 10.18
CA CYS A 184 2.28 9.99 9.30
C CYS A 184 2.43 11.50 9.28
N TYR A 185 3.65 11.95 8.99
CA TYR A 185 4.04 13.35 8.93
C TYR A 185 4.51 13.71 7.53
N GLN A 186 4.06 14.89 7.06
CA GLN A 186 4.42 15.45 5.77
C GLN A 186 4.23 16.98 5.74
N SER A 187 4.86 17.66 4.78
CA SER A 187 4.61 19.08 4.53
C SER A 187 3.33 19.34 3.72
N SER A 188 2.86 18.35 2.94
CA SER A 188 1.65 18.43 2.12
C SER A 188 0.87 17.11 2.17
N ILE A 189 -0.31 17.11 2.78
CA ILE A 189 -1.19 15.92 2.85
C ILE A 189 -1.59 15.46 1.44
N ALA A 190 -1.82 16.40 0.52
CA ALA A 190 -2.18 16.11 -0.86
C ALA A 190 -1.08 15.30 -1.58
N ASN A 191 0.18 15.69 -1.39
CA ASN A 191 1.31 14.99 -2.02
C ASN A 191 1.67 13.70 -1.26
N GLY A 192 1.61 13.68 0.08
CA GLY A 192 1.96 12.53 0.90
C GLY A 192 0.83 11.50 1.01
N PHE A 193 0.17 11.47 2.18
CA PHE A 193 -0.86 10.49 2.53
C PHE A 193 -1.94 10.30 1.46
N MET A 194 -2.50 11.38 0.91
CA MET A 194 -3.57 11.27 -0.10
C MET A 194 -3.07 10.65 -1.40
N CYS A 195 -1.84 10.99 -1.82
CA CYS A 195 -1.27 10.42 -3.03
C CYS A 195 -0.99 8.92 -2.87
N GLN A 196 -0.39 8.51 -1.74
CA GLN A 196 -0.16 7.09 -1.46
C GLN A 196 -1.47 6.28 -1.37
N THR A 197 -2.52 6.86 -0.78
CA THR A 197 -3.84 6.22 -0.74
C THR A 197 -4.45 6.07 -2.14
N ARG A 198 -4.29 7.09 -3.01
CA ARG A 198 -4.71 7.03 -4.42
C ARG A 198 -3.94 5.98 -5.21
N PHE A 199 -2.64 5.85 -4.98
CA PHE A 199 -1.83 4.78 -5.58
C PHE A 199 -2.35 3.41 -5.17
N GLY A 200 -2.63 3.22 -3.87
CA GLY A 200 -3.15 1.97 -3.35
C GLY A 200 -4.52 1.58 -3.91
N GLY A 201 -5.44 2.54 -4.03
CA GLY A 201 -6.78 2.31 -4.58
C GLY A 201 -6.87 2.26 -6.12
N ASN A 202 -5.78 2.49 -6.86
CA ASN A 202 -5.79 2.52 -8.32
C ASN A 202 -5.30 1.20 -8.91
N ASP A 203 -6.20 0.47 -9.60
CA ASP A 203 -5.89 -0.79 -10.28
C ASP A 203 -4.82 -0.70 -11.37
N TYR A 204 -4.60 0.50 -11.92
CA TYR A 204 -3.71 0.72 -13.05
C TYR A 204 -2.40 1.42 -12.67
N PHE A 205 -2.15 1.59 -11.38
CA PHE A 205 -0.90 2.15 -10.87
C PHE A 205 0.04 1.03 -10.41
N PRO A 206 1.37 1.12 -10.58
CA PRO A 206 2.11 2.19 -11.23
C PRO A 206 1.99 2.17 -12.75
N PHE A 207 2.33 3.30 -13.40
CA PHE A 207 2.53 3.31 -14.85
C PHE A 207 3.87 2.65 -15.15
N SER A 208 3.86 1.45 -15.75
CA SER A 208 5.05 0.65 -16.06
C SER A 208 5.30 0.47 -17.56
N SER A 209 4.38 0.91 -18.41
CA SER A 209 4.48 0.80 -19.87
C SER A 209 3.71 1.93 -20.57
N ALA A 210 3.91 2.07 -21.87
CA ALA A 210 3.13 3.00 -22.70
C ALA A 210 1.64 2.62 -22.78
N SER A 211 1.32 1.34 -22.63
CA SER A 211 -0.05 0.85 -22.49
C SER A 211 -0.45 0.78 -21.02
N LEU A 212 -1.73 1.01 -20.74
CA LEU A 212 -2.29 0.92 -19.40
C LEU A 212 -2.46 -0.56 -19.01
N GLN A 213 -1.77 -1.00 -17.97
CA GLN A 213 -1.84 -2.37 -17.46
C GLN A 213 -2.66 -2.41 -16.17
N LYS A 214 -3.52 -3.44 -16.01
CA LYS A 214 -4.28 -3.65 -14.76
C LYS A 214 -3.40 -4.48 -13.82
N HIS A 215 -2.81 -3.83 -12.82
CA HIS A 215 -1.99 -4.45 -11.79
C HIS A 215 -2.78 -4.89 -10.56
N GLY A 216 -3.99 -4.34 -10.38
CA GLY A 216 -4.81 -4.53 -9.18
C GLY A 216 -4.52 -3.49 -8.10
N GLN A 217 -5.39 -3.43 -7.09
CA GLN A 217 -5.23 -2.54 -5.95
C GLN A 217 -4.21 -3.09 -4.93
N ASP A 218 -3.75 -2.22 -4.04
CA ASP A 218 -3.01 -2.60 -2.85
C ASP A 218 -3.88 -3.50 -1.94
N PRO A 219 -3.46 -4.73 -1.59
CA PRO A 219 -4.25 -5.64 -0.76
C PRO A 219 -4.44 -5.23 0.70
N ILE A 220 -3.69 -4.23 1.18
CA ILE A 220 -3.72 -3.76 2.56
C ILE A 220 -4.51 -2.46 2.68
N ILE A 221 -4.22 -1.46 1.84
CA ILE A 221 -4.82 -0.12 1.93
C ILE A 221 -5.71 0.24 0.74
N GLY A 222 -5.85 -0.66 -0.25
CA GLY A 222 -6.87 -0.54 -1.28
C GLY A 222 -8.26 -0.56 -0.68
N SER A 223 -9.27 -0.28 -1.50
CA SER A 223 -10.65 -0.23 -1.05
C SER A 223 -11.57 -0.63 -2.20
N PRO A 224 -12.65 -1.38 -1.91
CA PRO A 224 -13.55 -1.80 -2.96
C PRO A 224 -14.06 -0.56 -3.70
N PRO A 225 -14.22 -0.62 -5.03
CA PRO A 225 -14.79 0.49 -5.77
C PRO A 225 -16.14 0.85 -5.15
N ARG A 226 -16.39 2.15 -4.97
CA ARG A 226 -17.66 2.61 -4.46
C ARG A 226 -18.72 2.29 -5.52
N GLU A 227 -19.54 1.28 -5.25
CA GLU A 227 -20.74 1.03 -6.06
C GLU A 227 -21.65 2.24 -5.89
N ILE A 228 -21.89 2.96 -6.98
CA ILE A 228 -22.89 4.02 -7.03
C ILE A 228 -24.03 3.45 -7.84
N ASP A 229 -25.13 3.12 -7.15
CA ASP A 229 -26.40 2.82 -7.80
C ASP A 229 -26.89 4.09 -8.48
N ILE A 230 -26.57 4.22 -9.77
CA ILE A 230 -27.27 5.16 -10.62
C ILE A 230 -28.62 4.50 -10.90
N LYS A 231 -29.68 5.00 -10.27
CA LYS A 231 -31.06 4.66 -10.63
C LYS A 231 -31.39 5.31 -11.97
N ASP A 232 -30.77 4.82 -13.03
CA ASP A 232 -31.24 5.06 -14.38
C ASP A 232 -31.02 3.80 -15.20
N ASN A 233 -32.03 3.45 -15.99
CA ASN A 233 -32.45 2.05 -16.17
C ASN A 233 -31.53 1.18 -17.05
N HIS A 234 -30.33 1.61 -17.43
CA HIS A 234 -29.38 0.78 -18.19
C HIS A 234 -27.94 1.19 -17.86
N GLU A 235 -27.13 0.21 -17.46
CA GLU A 235 -25.67 0.22 -17.25
C GLU A 235 -25.12 0.70 -15.89
N LYS A 236 -24.46 -0.22 -15.18
CA LYS A 236 -23.69 0.05 -13.97
C LYS A 236 -22.46 0.90 -14.33
N LEU A 237 -22.44 2.16 -13.92
CA LEU A 237 -21.33 3.08 -14.11
C LEU A 237 -20.40 3.11 -12.88
N LEU A 238 -19.09 2.95 -13.10
CA LEU A 238 -18.05 3.19 -12.09
C LEU A 238 -17.68 4.68 -12.11
N LEU A 239 -18.07 5.43 -11.08
CA LEU A 239 -17.68 6.83 -10.90
C LEU A 239 -16.41 6.92 -10.03
N VAL A 240 -15.29 7.33 -10.63
CA VAL A 240 -14.09 7.77 -9.90
C VAL A 240 -14.19 9.28 -9.70
N LYS A 241 -14.59 9.70 -8.50
CA LYS A 241 -14.69 11.14 -8.19
C LYS A 241 -13.29 11.71 -7.89
N SER A 242 -12.77 12.56 -8.78
CA SER A 242 -11.64 13.44 -8.46
C SER A 242 -12.13 14.57 -7.55
N LEU A 243 -11.31 14.96 -6.58
CA LEU A 243 -11.62 15.99 -5.57
C LEU A 243 -11.52 17.43 -6.11
N ASP A 244 -11.09 17.60 -7.36
CA ASP A 244 -11.13 18.90 -8.02
C ASP A 244 -12.49 19.00 -8.71
N GLN A 245 -13.24 20.06 -8.40
CA GLN A 245 -14.64 20.34 -8.83
C GLN A 245 -14.84 20.50 -10.36
N LYS A 246 -14.06 19.80 -11.18
CA LYS A 246 -14.32 19.56 -12.59
C LYS A 246 -14.70 18.10 -12.73
N GLU A 247 -16.00 17.85 -12.87
CA GLU A 247 -16.53 16.54 -13.23
C GLU A 247 -15.85 16.06 -14.52
N GLN A 248 -14.96 15.08 -14.41
CA GLN A 248 -14.53 14.30 -15.57
C GLN A 248 -15.26 12.97 -15.51
N ILE A 249 -16.25 12.82 -16.38
CA ILE A 249 -16.94 11.56 -16.62
C ILE A 249 -16.00 10.70 -17.46
N VAL A 250 -15.34 9.72 -16.85
CA VAL A 250 -14.65 8.68 -17.61
C VAL A 250 -15.66 7.58 -17.92
N ILE A 251 -16.31 7.69 -19.07
CA ILE A 251 -17.14 6.61 -19.62
C ILE A 251 -16.18 5.49 -20.06
N ARG A 252 -16.15 4.37 -19.34
CA ARG A 252 -15.56 3.14 -19.88
C ARG A 252 -16.67 2.30 -20.51
N PRO A 253 -16.61 2.00 -21.81
CA PRO A 253 -17.44 0.94 -22.35
C PRO A 253 -17.05 -0.38 -21.67
N LEU A 254 -18.02 -1.03 -21.04
CA LEU A 254 -17.89 -2.28 -20.27
C LEU A 254 -17.65 -3.53 -21.16
N ASN A 255 -17.04 -3.35 -22.33
CA ASN A 255 -16.77 -4.43 -23.30
C ASN A 255 -15.28 -4.74 -23.47
N PHE A 256 -14.46 -4.50 -22.45
CA PHE A 256 -13.15 -5.15 -22.33
C PHE A 256 -13.20 -6.16 -21.19
N LYS A 257 -13.78 -7.33 -21.47
CA LYS A 257 -13.45 -8.55 -20.75
C LYS A 257 -12.19 -9.11 -21.42
N PRO A 258 -11.01 -9.07 -20.80
CA PRO A 258 -10.02 -10.09 -21.14
C PRO A 258 -10.66 -11.44 -20.82
N ASP A 259 -10.69 -12.36 -21.77
CA ASP A 259 -11.31 -13.70 -21.67
C ASP A 259 -10.75 -14.58 -20.53
N THR A 260 -9.78 -14.06 -19.76
CA THR A 260 -9.12 -14.72 -18.64
C THR A 260 -9.47 -14.13 -17.26
N ALA A 261 -10.16 -12.99 -17.18
CA ALA A 261 -10.47 -12.34 -15.91
C ALA A 261 -11.73 -12.95 -15.27
N THR A 262 -11.58 -14.14 -14.68
CA THR A 262 -12.24 -14.33 -13.39
C THR A 262 -11.62 -13.27 -12.48
N ASP A 263 -12.35 -12.22 -12.11
CA ASP A 263 -11.87 -11.23 -11.15
C ASP A 263 -12.33 -11.72 -9.77
N PRO A 264 -11.57 -12.60 -9.08
CA PRO A 264 -11.90 -12.92 -7.70
C PRO A 264 -11.81 -11.61 -6.93
N ARG A 265 -12.96 -11.08 -6.50
CA ARG A 265 -13.03 -9.88 -5.67
C ARG A 265 -12.00 -9.99 -4.55
N GLN A 266 -10.95 -9.18 -4.64
CA GLN A 266 -9.88 -9.12 -3.65
C GLN A 266 -10.50 -8.81 -2.27
N PRO A 267 -10.26 -9.65 -1.24
CA PRO A 267 -10.70 -9.33 0.10
C PRO A 267 -9.85 -8.21 0.70
N PHE A 268 -10.47 -7.35 1.52
CA PHE A 268 -9.79 -6.28 2.25
C PHE A 268 -9.81 -6.59 3.74
N PHE A 269 -8.65 -6.52 4.39
CA PHE A 269 -8.47 -6.93 5.79
C PHE A 269 -8.24 -5.76 6.74
N VAL A 270 -8.28 -4.54 6.22
CA VAL A 270 -8.10 -3.30 6.98
C VAL A 270 -9.37 -2.47 6.89
N THR A 271 -9.95 -2.15 8.04
CA THR A 271 -11.13 -1.29 8.14
C THR A 271 -10.77 0.03 8.77
N SER A 272 -11.00 1.14 8.06
CA SER A 272 -10.85 2.48 8.62
C SER A 272 -11.98 2.76 9.62
N ARG A 273 -11.61 3.07 10.87
CA ARG A 273 -12.54 3.40 11.97
C ARG A 273 -12.52 4.89 12.32
N GLY A 274 -12.07 5.72 11.38
CA GLY A 274 -11.97 7.16 11.53
C GLY A 274 -10.53 7.66 11.65
N GLY A 275 -10.41 8.98 11.79
CA GLY A 275 -9.14 9.67 11.89
C GLY A 275 -9.27 11.13 11.47
N GLU A 276 -8.19 11.88 11.63
CA GLU A 276 -8.18 13.33 11.46
C GLU A 276 -6.83 13.83 10.95
N TYR A 277 -6.84 15.04 10.38
CA TYR A 277 -5.68 15.81 9.98
C TYR A 277 -5.37 16.88 11.01
N PHE A 278 -4.14 16.85 11.52
CA PHE A 278 -3.64 17.80 12.50
C PHE A 278 -2.49 18.61 11.92
N PHE A 279 -2.28 19.79 12.48
CA PHE A 279 -1.03 20.53 12.35
C PHE A 279 -0.24 20.41 13.65
N VAL A 280 1.02 20.01 13.55
CA VAL A 280 1.97 19.98 14.67
C VAL A 280 2.88 21.20 14.52
N PRO A 281 2.68 22.26 15.33
CA PRO A 281 3.50 23.46 15.30
C PRO A 281 4.94 23.20 15.78
N SER A 282 5.82 24.15 15.48
CA SER A 282 7.17 24.16 16.04
C SER A 282 7.15 24.46 17.55
N VAL A 283 8.20 24.07 18.26
CA VAL A 283 8.34 24.34 19.69
C VAL A 283 8.31 25.85 19.96
N SER A 284 8.96 26.66 19.13
CA SER A 284 8.95 28.12 19.25
C SER A 284 7.55 28.71 19.09
N GLU A 285 6.74 28.14 18.19
CA GLU A 285 5.36 28.60 18.00
C GLU A 285 4.45 28.19 19.17
N LEU A 286 4.64 26.99 19.73
CA LEU A 286 3.94 26.59 20.95
C LEU A 286 4.26 27.50 22.13
N GLN A 287 5.55 27.85 22.32
CA GLN A 287 5.97 28.80 23.35
C GLN A 287 5.35 30.18 23.14
N ARG A 288 5.28 30.65 21.89
CA ARG A 288 4.62 31.91 21.54
C ARG A 288 3.14 31.89 21.89
N LEU A 289 2.43 30.79 21.58
CA LEU A 289 1.00 30.64 21.87
C LEU A 289 0.72 30.49 23.38
N ALA A 290 1.59 29.83 24.14
CA ALA A 290 1.43 29.63 25.57
C ALA A 290 1.69 30.91 26.40
N ASN A 291 2.39 31.89 25.83
CA ASN A 291 2.67 33.19 26.44
C ASN A 291 1.67 34.29 26.01
N LEU A 292 0.57 33.93 25.33
CA LEU A 292 -0.56 34.82 25.02
C LEU A 292 -1.58 34.82 26.16
#